data_AF-A0A4Y9Z3S2-F1
#
_entry.id   AF-A0A4Y9Z3S2-F1
#
_cell.length_a   1.000
_cell.length_b   1.000
_cell.length_c   1.000
_cell.angle_alpha   90.00
_cell.angle_beta   90.00
_cell.angle_gamma   90.00
#
_symmetry.space_group_name_H-M   'P 1'
#
loop_
_entity.id
_entity.type
_entity.pdbx_description
1 polymer ?
#
loop_
_entity_poly.entity_id
_entity_poly.type
_entity_poly.pdbx_seq_one_letter_code
_entity_poly.pdbx_strand_id
1 'polypeptide(L)'
;MWLNGVYRDGTITTRDSNDYMTDELGFGREKRRELNVATLSGERTFRDTFREMLESVVAKGHSFEYCKEELKKNIILDSGFREFYRYCESTDIPVVIISSGMAPLIRAVLSNLIGEEDSSKIEIVSNEVIIHPDGKWEIQYRHPSSGYGHDKSQAILPYRRLPNPPTIFFFGDGVSDMSAARHADVLFVKQKPDGENDLHLYCVQEGIPHILFSNFGRALNIVKQVVEGKLTVKEALAIGQA
;
A
#
# COMPACT_ATOMS: atom_id res chain seq x y z
N MET A 1 19.25 20.10 5.11
CA MET A 1 18.81 19.40 3.90
C MET A 1 17.79 18.39 4.37
N TRP A 2 16.51 18.72 4.27
CA TRP A 2 15.41 17.92 4.83
C TRP A 2 15.04 16.87 3.79
N LEU A 3 15.55 15.66 3.94
CA LEU A 3 15.00 14.52 3.22
C LEU A 3 13.65 14.23 3.89
N ASN A 4 12.56 14.32 3.15
CA ASN A 4 11.26 13.80 3.58
C ASN A 4 11.02 12.55 2.74
N GLY A 5 10.50 11.47 3.32
CA GLY A 5 10.25 10.21 2.60
C GLY A 5 8.76 9.90 2.53
N VAL A 6 8.28 9.47 1.36
CA VAL A 6 6.91 8.98 1.16
C VAL A 6 6.93 7.48 0.90
N TYR A 7 6.22 6.70 1.72
CA TYR A 7 6.18 5.23 1.64
C TYR A 7 4.74 4.72 1.45
N ARG A 8 4.54 3.68 0.63
CA ARG A 8 3.20 3.39 0.07
C ARG A 8 2.85 1.93 -0.23
N ASP A 9 1.70 1.43 0.23
CA ASP A 9 1.01 0.26 -0.39
C ASP A 9 -0.31 0.67 -1.02
N GLY A 10 -0.82 -0.05 -2.04
CA GLY A 10 -2.24 -0.16 -2.43
C GLY A 10 -3.01 1.11 -2.86
N THR A 11 -2.42 2.28 -2.62
CA THR A 11 -3.18 3.51 -2.38
C THR A 11 -3.22 4.44 -3.61
N ILE A 12 -2.27 4.34 -4.55
CA ILE A 12 -2.28 5.16 -5.79
C ILE A 12 -3.19 4.63 -6.85
N THR A 13 -3.88 3.54 -6.58
CA THR A 13 -4.86 3.01 -7.49
C THR A 13 -6.21 3.15 -6.83
N THR A 14 -7.24 3.31 -7.65
CA THR A 14 -8.63 3.41 -7.18
C THR A 14 -9.11 2.12 -6.52
N ARG A 15 -8.48 0.98 -6.87
CA ARG A 15 -8.69 -0.34 -6.28
C ARG A 15 -7.34 -1.01 -6.03
N ASP A 16 -7.23 -1.75 -4.94
CA ASP A 16 -6.04 -2.58 -4.68
C ASP A 16 -6.00 -3.75 -5.68
N SER A 17 -4.80 -4.05 -6.20
CA SER A 17 -4.60 -5.09 -7.21
C SER A 17 -4.93 -6.48 -6.68
N ASN A 18 -4.63 -6.77 -5.42
CA ASN A 18 -4.91 -8.07 -4.82
C ASN A 18 -6.39 -8.19 -4.43
N ASP A 19 -7.01 -7.11 -3.95
CA ASP A 19 -8.47 -7.05 -3.78
C ASP A 19 -9.16 -7.35 -5.12
N TYR A 20 -8.72 -6.72 -6.22
CA TYR A 20 -9.26 -7.00 -7.56
C TYR A 20 -9.10 -8.47 -7.95
N MET A 21 -7.88 -9.03 -7.84
CA MET A 21 -7.66 -10.44 -8.20
C MET A 21 -8.54 -11.37 -7.38
N THR A 22 -8.64 -11.14 -6.07
CA THR A 22 -9.44 -11.99 -5.18
C THR A 22 -10.93 -11.87 -5.48
N ASP A 23 -11.41 -10.66 -5.73
CA ASP A 23 -12.82 -10.37 -5.94
C ASP A 23 -13.31 -10.87 -7.31
N GLU A 24 -12.54 -10.62 -8.37
CA GLU A 24 -12.98 -10.89 -9.75
C GLU A 24 -12.48 -12.24 -10.26
N LEU A 25 -11.28 -12.65 -9.87
CA LEU A 25 -10.61 -13.87 -10.37
C LEU A 25 -10.52 -14.98 -9.31
N GLY A 26 -10.70 -14.66 -8.03
CA GLY A 26 -10.64 -15.56 -6.89
C GLY A 26 -12.02 -15.92 -6.36
N PHE A 27 -12.14 -16.19 -5.07
CA PHE A 27 -13.41 -16.60 -4.45
C PHE A 27 -14.45 -15.46 -4.26
N GLY A 28 -14.12 -14.21 -4.59
CA GLY A 28 -15.06 -13.09 -4.47
C GLY A 28 -14.93 -12.22 -3.22
N ARG A 29 -15.56 -11.04 -3.28
CA ARG A 29 -15.50 -9.99 -2.25
C ARG A 29 -16.01 -10.45 -0.88
N GLU A 30 -17.11 -11.18 -0.84
CA GLU A 30 -17.71 -11.64 0.43
C GLU A 30 -16.69 -12.45 1.25
N LYS A 31 -16.05 -13.43 0.62
CA LYS A 31 -15.05 -14.25 1.28
C LYS A 31 -13.78 -13.47 1.63
N ARG A 32 -13.36 -12.51 0.79
CA ARG A 32 -12.26 -11.60 1.14
C ARG A 32 -12.58 -10.79 2.40
N ARG A 33 -13.80 -10.28 2.54
CA ARG A 33 -14.24 -9.53 3.72
C ARG A 33 -14.25 -10.38 4.97
N GLU A 34 -14.74 -11.62 4.91
CA GLU A 34 -14.67 -12.56 6.04
C GLU A 34 -13.23 -12.71 6.54
N LEU A 35 -12.27 -12.90 5.62
CA LEU A 35 -10.87 -13.05 5.96
C LEU A 35 -10.23 -11.78 6.52
N ASN A 36 -10.58 -10.60 5.99
CA ASN A 36 -10.12 -9.32 6.54
C ASN A 36 -10.64 -9.11 7.96
N VAL A 37 -11.91 -9.43 8.23
CA VAL A 37 -12.50 -9.35 9.57
C VAL A 37 -11.81 -10.31 10.54
N ALA A 38 -11.55 -11.56 10.12
CA ALA A 38 -10.82 -12.53 10.93
C ALA A 38 -9.37 -12.09 11.23
N THR A 39 -8.77 -11.31 10.33
CA THR A 39 -7.45 -10.73 10.55
C THR A 39 -7.51 -9.55 11.54
N LEU A 40 -8.50 -8.68 11.40
CA LEU A 40 -8.71 -7.54 12.29
C LEU A 40 -9.05 -7.97 13.73
N SER A 41 -9.79 -9.08 13.90
CA SER A 41 -10.10 -9.65 15.22
C SER A 41 -8.92 -10.38 15.86
N GLY A 42 -7.81 -10.58 15.13
CA GLY A 42 -6.65 -11.35 15.58
C GLY A 42 -6.86 -12.87 15.58
N GLU A 43 -7.97 -13.36 15.03
CA GLU A 43 -8.24 -14.80 14.89
C GLU A 43 -7.26 -15.45 13.90
N ARG A 44 -6.90 -14.72 12.83
CA ARG A 44 -6.01 -15.19 11.77
C ARG A 44 -4.93 -14.16 11.47
N THR A 45 -3.81 -14.63 10.90
CA THR A 45 -2.75 -13.74 10.46
C THR A 45 -3.00 -13.26 9.02
N PHE A 46 -2.65 -12.02 8.70
CA PHE A 46 -2.77 -11.48 7.34
C PHE A 46 -2.00 -12.36 6.33
N ARG A 47 -0.84 -12.87 6.71
CA ARG A 47 -0.04 -13.78 5.87
C ARG A 47 -0.87 -14.98 5.43
N ASP A 48 -1.54 -15.65 6.36
CA ASP A 48 -2.22 -16.90 6.06
C ASP A 48 -3.51 -16.64 5.27
N THR A 49 -4.27 -15.60 5.62
CA THR A 49 -5.46 -15.21 4.85
C THR A 49 -5.11 -14.72 3.45
N PHE A 50 -4.00 -13.98 3.30
CA PHE A 50 -3.55 -13.49 2.01
C PHE A 50 -3.07 -14.62 1.10
N ARG A 51 -2.44 -15.66 1.65
CA ARG A 51 -2.11 -16.87 0.89
C ARG A 51 -3.38 -17.51 0.33
N GLU A 52 -4.41 -17.69 1.16
CA GLU A 52 -5.70 -18.26 0.73
C GLU A 52 -6.38 -17.44 -0.38
N MET A 53 -6.32 -16.11 -0.29
CA MET A 53 -6.83 -15.21 -1.32
C MET A 53 -6.16 -15.51 -2.68
N LEU A 54 -4.82 -15.57 -2.71
CA LEU A 54 -4.07 -15.81 -3.94
C LEU A 54 -4.23 -17.25 -4.45
N GLU A 55 -4.23 -18.24 -3.56
CA GLU A 55 -4.49 -19.64 -3.90
C GLU A 55 -5.87 -19.82 -4.54
N SER A 56 -6.87 -19.03 -4.15
CA SER A 56 -8.19 -19.07 -4.77
C SER A 56 -8.20 -18.66 -6.25
N VAL A 57 -7.32 -17.72 -6.63
CA VAL A 57 -7.13 -17.28 -8.01
C VAL A 57 -6.47 -18.39 -8.82
N VAL A 58 -5.44 -19.01 -8.26
CA VAL A 58 -4.72 -20.14 -8.87
C VAL A 58 -5.64 -21.35 -9.03
N ALA A 59 -6.47 -21.65 -8.03
CA ALA A 59 -7.42 -22.76 -8.04
C ALA A 59 -8.48 -22.64 -9.15
N LYS A 60 -8.80 -21.40 -9.57
CA LYS A 60 -9.66 -21.12 -10.73
C LYS A 60 -8.94 -21.23 -12.08
N GLY A 61 -7.65 -21.60 -12.09
CA GLY A 61 -6.88 -21.86 -13.30
C GLY A 61 -6.27 -20.60 -13.94
N HIS A 62 -6.26 -19.47 -13.23
CA HIS A 62 -5.69 -18.23 -13.74
C HIS A 62 -4.16 -18.24 -13.63
N SER A 63 -3.49 -18.19 -14.78
CA SER A 63 -2.02 -18.05 -14.83
C SER A 63 -1.59 -16.68 -14.33
N PHE A 64 -0.33 -16.58 -13.87
CA PHE A 64 0.24 -15.33 -13.40
C PHE A 64 0.24 -14.25 -14.51
N GLU A 65 0.54 -14.66 -15.74
CA GLU A 65 0.55 -13.76 -16.90
C GLU A 65 -0.86 -13.23 -17.23
N TYR A 66 -1.88 -14.08 -17.13
CA TYR A 66 -3.27 -13.65 -17.30
C TYR A 66 -3.65 -12.61 -16.22
N CYS A 67 -3.31 -12.87 -14.96
CA CYS A 67 -3.56 -11.93 -13.86
C CYS A 67 -2.89 -10.58 -14.11
N LYS A 68 -1.63 -10.59 -14.59
CA LYS A 68 -0.89 -9.37 -14.94
C LYS A 68 -1.60 -8.53 -16.00
N GLU A 69 -2.09 -9.15 -17.06
CA GLU A 69 -2.81 -8.44 -18.13
C GLU A 69 -4.18 -7.95 -17.69
N GLU A 70 -4.90 -8.70 -16.85
CA GLU A 70 -6.16 -8.24 -16.26
C GLU A 70 -5.96 -7.03 -15.34
N LEU A 71 -4.90 -7.02 -14.54
CA LEU A 71 -4.58 -5.88 -13.69
C LEU A 71 -4.24 -4.62 -14.50
N LYS A 72 -3.47 -4.74 -15.58
CA LYS A 72 -3.15 -3.59 -16.44
C LYS A 72 -4.39 -2.95 -17.07
N LYS A 73 -5.43 -3.73 -17.35
CA LYS A 73 -6.68 -3.24 -17.97
C LYS A 73 -7.60 -2.58 -16.95
N ASN A 74 -7.67 -3.11 -15.73
CA ASN A 74 -8.75 -2.78 -14.79
C ASN A 74 -8.30 -1.91 -13.62
N ILE A 75 -7.00 -1.83 -13.34
CA ILE A 75 -6.47 -0.98 -12.28
C ILE A 75 -6.22 0.42 -12.83
N ILE A 76 -6.82 1.41 -12.17
CA ILE A 76 -6.77 2.82 -12.59
C ILE A 76 -6.03 3.63 -11.53
N LEU A 77 -5.17 4.55 -11.99
CA LEU A 77 -4.45 5.48 -11.13
C LEU A 77 -5.41 6.44 -10.41
N ASP A 78 -5.15 6.64 -9.13
CA ASP A 78 -5.89 7.56 -8.27
C ASP A 78 -5.68 9.01 -8.72
N SER A 79 -6.76 9.79 -8.64
CA SER A 79 -6.74 11.19 -9.01
C SER A 79 -5.74 11.99 -8.17
N GLY A 80 -4.95 12.84 -8.82
CA GLY A 80 -3.95 13.67 -8.15
C GLY A 80 -2.61 12.98 -7.90
N PHE A 81 -2.46 11.66 -8.15
CA PHE A 81 -1.19 10.99 -7.87
C PHE A 81 -0.06 11.46 -8.77
N ARG A 82 -0.32 11.74 -10.06
CA ARG A 82 0.72 12.22 -10.97
C ARG A 82 1.28 13.56 -10.49
N GLU A 83 0.40 14.47 -10.10
CA GLU A 83 0.76 15.78 -9.55
C GLU A 83 1.52 15.64 -8.22
N PHE A 84 1.08 14.71 -7.36
CA PHE A 84 1.77 14.38 -6.12
C PHE A 84 3.19 13.85 -6.37
N TYR A 85 3.34 12.88 -7.27
CA TYR A 85 4.63 12.31 -7.63
C TYR A 85 5.59 13.35 -8.21
N ARG A 86 5.10 14.18 -9.14
CA ARG A 86 5.90 15.29 -9.72
C ARG A 86 6.32 16.32 -8.67
N TYR A 87 5.45 16.62 -7.69
CA TYR A 87 5.85 17.47 -6.58
C TYR A 87 6.98 16.84 -5.77
N CYS A 88 6.86 15.57 -5.40
CA CYS A 88 7.90 14.84 -4.68
C CYS A 88 9.24 14.84 -5.46
N GLU A 89 9.20 14.55 -6.76
CA GLU A 89 10.38 14.61 -7.63
C GLU A 89 11.01 16.02 -7.65
N SER A 90 10.20 17.07 -7.80
CA SER A 90 10.68 18.46 -7.83
C SER A 90 11.25 18.97 -6.50
N THR A 91 10.98 18.28 -5.40
CA THR A 91 11.39 18.66 -4.04
C THR A 91 12.37 17.67 -3.41
N ASP A 92 12.90 16.74 -4.21
CA ASP A 92 13.87 15.72 -3.77
C ASP A 92 13.33 14.86 -2.60
N ILE A 93 12.03 14.53 -2.67
CA ILE A 93 11.33 13.64 -1.73
C ILE A 93 11.26 12.25 -2.36
N PRO A 94 11.98 11.24 -1.83
CA PRO A 94 11.90 9.89 -2.33
C PRO A 94 10.49 9.30 -2.18
N VAL A 95 10.01 8.67 -3.25
CA VAL A 95 8.76 7.91 -3.26
C VAL A 95 9.08 6.43 -3.36
N VAL A 96 8.67 5.66 -2.36
CA VAL A 96 8.89 4.21 -2.26
C VAL A 96 7.54 3.51 -2.17
N ILE A 97 7.36 2.46 -2.98
CA ILE A 97 6.20 1.57 -2.86
C ILE A 97 6.58 0.39 -1.96
N ILE A 98 5.96 0.30 -0.80
CA ILE A 98 6.03 -0.84 0.11
C ILE A 98 4.71 -1.62 -0.02
N SER A 99 4.71 -2.78 -0.67
CA SER A 99 3.47 -3.51 -0.99
C SER A 99 3.42 -4.95 -0.53
N SER A 100 2.26 -5.42 -0.07
CA SER A 100 2.04 -6.85 0.17
C SER A 100 1.81 -7.65 -1.12
N GLY A 101 1.65 -7.00 -2.28
CA GLY A 101 1.60 -7.67 -3.58
C GLY A 101 2.93 -8.30 -4.00
N MET A 102 2.98 -8.76 -5.25
CA MET A 102 4.17 -9.39 -5.86
C MET A 102 4.86 -8.43 -6.83
N ALA A 103 6.19 -8.31 -6.73
CA ALA A 103 6.98 -7.31 -7.45
C ALA A 103 6.70 -7.25 -8.97
N PRO A 104 6.58 -8.38 -9.70
CA PRO A 104 6.33 -8.32 -11.14
C PRO A 104 4.95 -7.75 -11.51
N LEU A 105 3.91 -8.01 -10.70
CA LEU A 105 2.57 -7.45 -10.94
C LEU A 105 2.54 -5.95 -10.63
N ILE A 106 3.13 -5.57 -9.50
CA ILE A 106 3.20 -4.15 -9.08
C ILE A 106 3.94 -3.34 -10.14
N ARG A 107 5.09 -3.83 -10.60
CA ARG A 107 5.89 -3.17 -11.65
C ARG A 107 5.10 -3.06 -12.95
N ALA A 108 4.43 -4.11 -13.40
CA ALA A 108 3.64 -4.10 -14.63
C ALA A 108 2.47 -3.09 -14.58
N VAL A 109 1.74 -3.04 -13.46
CA VAL A 109 0.66 -2.07 -13.25
C VAL A 109 1.22 -0.65 -13.19
N LEU A 110 2.29 -0.43 -12.44
CA LEU A 110 2.90 0.89 -12.29
C LEU A 110 3.40 1.43 -13.63
N SER A 111 4.18 0.65 -14.38
CA SER A 111 4.68 1.04 -15.70
C SER A 111 3.55 1.35 -16.68
N ASN A 112 2.45 0.60 -16.63
CA ASN A 112 1.26 0.88 -17.45
C ASN A 112 0.57 2.21 -17.09
N LEU A 113 0.61 2.62 -15.82
CA LEU A 113 -0.10 3.80 -15.33
C LEU A 113 0.69 5.11 -15.44
N ILE A 114 2.00 5.06 -15.18
CA ILE A 114 2.87 6.26 -15.15
C ILE A 114 4.01 6.23 -16.17
N GLY A 115 4.11 5.17 -16.97
CA GLY A 115 5.18 4.99 -17.96
C GLY A 115 6.42 4.30 -17.37
N GLU A 116 7.21 3.68 -18.25
CA GLU A 116 8.41 2.92 -17.85
C GLU A 116 9.48 3.79 -17.20
N GLU A 117 9.66 5.03 -17.68
CA GLU A 117 10.68 5.93 -17.15
C GLU A 117 10.42 6.25 -15.67
N ASP A 118 9.24 6.77 -15.35
CA ASP A 118 8.91 7.13 -13.97
C ASP A 118 8.78 5.87 -13.09
N SER A 119 8.21 4.78 -13.61
CA SER A 119 8.15 3.50 -12.90
C SER A 119 9.55 3.05 -12.48
N SER A 120 10.53 3.06 -13.38
CA SER A 120 11.89 2.58 -13.10
C SER A 120 12.61 3.33 -11.98
N LYS A 121 12.24 4.59 -11.73
CA LYS A 121 12.80 5.43 -10.67
C LYS A 121 12.20 5.12 -9.30
N ILE A 122 11.02 4.49 -9.24
CA ILE A 122 10.32 4.16 -8.00
C ILE A 122 10.79 2.80 -7.47
N GLU A 123 11.37 2.84 -6.27
CA GLU A 123 11.72 1.64 -5.51
C GLU A 123 10.45 0.88 -5.10
N ILE A 124 10.46 -0.43 -5.30
CA ILE A 124 9.40 -1.34 -4.85
C ILE A 124 9.99 -2.31 -3.83
N VAL A 125 9.47 -2.27 -2.62
CA VAL A 125 9.70 -3.24 -1.56
C VAL A 125 8.44 -4.10 -1.44
N SER A 126 8.50 -5.36 -1.84
CA SER A 126 7.30 -6.22 -1.83
C SER A 126 7.63 -7.69 -1.60
N ASN A 127 6.60 -8.53 -1.65
CA ASN A 127 6.77 -9.97 -1.81
C ASN A 127 7.22 -10.30 -3.25
N GLU A 128 7.69 -11.53 -3.41
CA GLU A 128 8.05 -12.12 -4.71
C GLU A 128 7.05 -13.20 -5.10
N VAL A 129 7.19 -13.76 -6.30
CA VAL A 129 6.38 -14.87 -6.80
C VAL A 129 7.26 -16.06 -7.16
N ILE A 130 6.79 -17.26 -6.86
CA ILE A 130 7.34 -18.51 -7.40
C ILE A 130 6.38 -18.97 -8.48
N ILE A 131 6.90 -19.20 -9.69
CA ILE A 131 6.15 -19.80 -10.80
C ILE A 131 6.67 -21.22 -10.99
N HIS A 132 5.77 -22.19 -10.89
CA HIS A 132 6.10 -23.61 -11.03
C HIS A 132 6.11 -24.04 -12.50
N PRO A 133 6.77 -25.16 -12.84
CA PRO A 133 6.83 -25.67 -14.22
C PRO A 133 5.46 -26.00 -14.84
N ASP A 134 4.45 -26.29 -14.02
CA ASP A 134 3.07 -26.55 -14.47
C ASP A 134 2.26 -25.26 -14.71
N GLY A 135 2.88 -24.08 -14.55
CA GLY A 135 2.26 -22.77 -14.74
C GLY A 135 1.49 -22.25 -13.53
N LYS A 136 1.37 -23.02 -12.45
CA LYS A 136 0.84 -22.52 -11.18
C LYS A 136 1.84 -21.58 -10.54
N TRP A 137 1.35 -20.72 -9.65
CA TRP A 137 2.18 -19.75 -8.97
C TRP A 137 1.77 -19.62 -7.51
N GLU A 138 2.72 -19.22 -6.68
CA GLU A 138 2.50 -18.95 -5.26
C GLU A 138 3.31 -17.73 -4.82
N ILE A 139 2.85 -17.09 -3.76
CA ILE A 139 3.55 -15.95 -3.18
C ILE A 139 4.78 -16.41 -2.38
N GLN A 140 5.91 -15.78 -2.64
CA GLN A 140 7.09 -15.86 -1.80
C GLN A 140 7.12 -14.66 -0.85
N TYR A 141 6.78 -14.92 0.41
CA TYR A 141 6.78 -13.88 1.43
C TYR A 141 8.18 -13.35 1.71
N ARG A 142 8.28 -12.01 1.78
CA ARG A 142 9.50 -11.31 2.15
C ARG A 142 9.89 -11.54 3.60
N HIS A 143 8.90 -11.58 4.50
CA HIS A 143 9.03 -11.80 5.93
C HIS A 143 8.18 -13.01 6.34
N PRO A 144 8.55 -14.25 5.95
CA PRO A 144 7.71 -15.43 6.13
C PRO A 144 7.44 -15.78 7.60
N SER A 145 8.33 -15.38 8.51
CA SER A 145 8.18 -15.55 9.96
C SER A 145 7.21 -14.55 10.59
N SER A 146 6.84 -13.47 9.89
CA SER A 146 5.89 -12.47 10.36
C SER A 146 4.47 -12.87 10.02
N GLY A 147 3.52 -12.65 10.95
CA GLY A 147 2.09 -12.79 10.69
C GLY A 147 1.56 -11.85 9.59
N TYR A 148 2.33 -10.85 9.18
CA TYR A 148 2.00 -9.98 8.05
C TYR A 148 2.48 -10.55 6.70
N GLY A 149 3.42 -11.51 6.68
CA GLY A 149 4.06 -12.02 5.47
C GLY A 149 5.01 -11.01 4.81
N HIS A 150 4.60 -9.75 4.68
CA HIS A 150 5.45 -8.60 4.45
C HIS A 150 5.21 -7.56 5.56
N ASP A 151 6.00 -7.64 6.61
CA ASP A 151 6.02 -6.60 7.64
C ASP A 151 6.64 -5.29 7.11
N LYS A 152 5.78 -4.35 6.75
CA LYS A 152 6.13 -3.05 6.15
C LYS A 152 6.90 -2.14 7.10
N SER A 153 6.77 -2.32 8.42
CA SER A 153 7.56 -1.57 9.40
C SER A 153 9.06 -1.72 9.17
N GLN A 154 9.51 -2.88 8.70
CA GLN A 154 10.93 -3.18 8.52
C GLN A 154 11.57 -2.36 7.40
N ALA A 155 10.77 -1.85 6.46
CA ALA A 155 11.23 -0.89 5.45
C ALA A 155 11.28 0.56 5.99
N ILE A 156 10.54 0.88 7.04
CA ILE A 156 10.47 2.23 7.63
C ILE A 156 11.52 2.42 8.73
N LEU A 157 11.70 1.40 9.58
CA LEU A 157 12.57 1.44 10.76
C LEU A 157 14.03 1.85 10.48
N PRO A 158 14.69 1.45 9.36
CA PRO A 158 16.05 1.90 9.06
C PRO A 158 16.17 3.43 8.98
N TYR A 159 15.20 4.11 8.39
CA TYR A 159 15.20 5.58 8.25
C TYR A 159 15.02 6.28 9.60
N ARG A 160 14.22 5.70 10.49
CA ARG A 160 14.04 6.20 11.87
C ARG A 160 15.29 6.10 12.73
N ARG A 161 16.23 5.21 12.36
CA ARG A 161 17.50 5.00 13.08
C ARG A 161 18.62 5.91 12.58
N LEU A 162 18.38 6.73 11.55
CA LEU A 162 19.36 7.69 11.07
C LEU A 162 19.63 8.76 12.15
N PRO A 163 20.85 9.33 12.23
CA PRO A 163 21.15 10.41 13.17
C PRO A 163 20.24 11.64 13.01
N ASN A 164 19.82 11.91 11.77
CA ASN A 164 18.83 12.93 11.42
C ASN A 164 17.70 12.24 10.64
N PRO A 165 16.69 11.67 11.33
CA PRO A 165 15.59 10.99 10.67
C PRO A 165 14.80 11.94 9.76
N PRO A 166 14.41 11.51 8.55
CA PRO A 166 13.51 12.26 7.70
C PRO A 166 12.10 12.32 8.31
N THR A 167 11.28 13.28 7.89
CA THR A 167 9.83 13.17 8.13
C THR A 167 9.28 12.06 7.24
N ILE A 168 8.59 11.09 7.84
CA ILE A 168 8.04 9.93 7.15
C ILE A 168 6.53 10.13 6.95
N PHE A 169 6.13 10.32 5.69
CA PHE A 169 4.74 10.25 5.27
C PHE A 169 4.42 8.83 4.82
N PHE A 170 3.38 8.23 5.37
CA PHE A 170 2.91 6.91 4.95
C PHE A 170 1.48 7.01 4.45
N PHE A 171 1.19 6.34 3.33
CA PHE A 171 -0.13 6.29 2.73
C PHE A 171 -0.57 4.83 2.63
N GLY A 172 -1.63 4.50 3.36
CA GLY A 172 -2.19 3.15 3.40
C GLY A 172 -3.71 3.15 3.32
N ASP A 173 -4.27 1.95 3.14
CA ASP A 173 -5.71 1.76 2.92
C ASP A 173 -6.26 0.45 3.51
N GLY A 174 -5.40 -0.52 3.85
CA GLY A 174 -5.82 -1.88 4.16
C GLY A 174 -5.18 -2.53 5.38
N VAL A 175 -5.63 -3.75 5.68
CA VAL A 175 -5.16 -4.58 6.81
C VAL A 175 -3.66 -4.83 6.76
N SER A 176 -3.08 -4.91 5.56
CA SER A 176 -1.64 -5.11 5.36
C SER A 176 -0.78 -3.92 5.83
N ASP A 177 -1.36 -2.72 5.98
CA ASP A 177 -0.65 -1.51 6.41
C ASP A 177 -0.59 -1.34 7.93
N MET A 178 -1.31 -2.17 8.69
CA MET A 178 -1.33 -2.07 10.16
C MET A 178 0.07 -2.13 10.76
N SER A 179 0.97 -2.93 10.18
CA SER A 179 2.34 -3.03 10.67
C SER A 179 3.14 -1.75 10.46
N ALA A 180 2.84 -0.95 9.44
CA ALA A 180 3.49 0.34 9.19
C ALA A 180 2.86 1.51 9.97
N ALA A 181 1.59 1.40 10.36
CA ALA A 181 0.78 2.51 10.88
C ALA A 181 1.43 3.26 12.05
N ARG A 182 2.11 2.55 12.97
CA ARG A 182 2.76 3.15 14.15
C ARG A 182 4.13 3.78 13.88
N HIS A 183 4.67 3.66 12.67
CA HIS A 183 6.05 4.03 12.37
C HIS A 183 6.17 5.27 11.48
N ALA A 184 5.06 5.76 10.92
CA ALA A 184 5.01 7.02 10.18
C ALA A 184 4.92 8.22 11.13
N ASP A 185 5.47 9.36 10.72
CA ASP A 185 5.25 10.62 11.44
C ASP A 185 3.92 11.24 11.03
N VAL A 186 3.54 11.10 9.75
CA VAL A 186 2.22 11.47 9.24
C VAL A 186 1.63 10.29 8.48
N LEU A 187 0.61 9.66 9.07
CA LEU A 187 -0.14 8.57 8.46
C LEU A 187 -1.37 9.12 7.73
N PHE A 188 -1.42 8.92 6.42
CA PHE A 188 -2.60 9.13 5.59
C PHE A 188 -3.33 7.81 5.36
N VAL A 189 -4.62 7.78 5.67
CA VAL A 189 -5.49 6.61 5.49
C VAL A 189 -6.53 6.91 4.42
N LYS A 190 -6.53 6.13 3.33
CA LYS A 190 -7.43 6.37 2.20
C LYS A 190 -8.88 6.05 2.56
N GLN A 191 -9.79 6.93 2.20
CA GLN A 191 -11.22 6.68 2.24
C GLN A 191 -11.66 5.98 0.96
N LYS A 192 -12.09 4.72 1.06
CA LYS A 192 -12.62 3.99 -0.09
C LYS A 192 -14.10 4.34 -0.32
N PRO A 193 -14.56 4.51 -1.59
CA PRO A 193 -15.94 4.86 -1.89
C PRO A 193 -16.98 3.81 -1.44
N ASP A 194 -16.55 2.57 -1.29
CA ASP A 194 -17.38 1.44 -0.87
C ASP A 194 -17.57 1.33 0.65
N GLY A 195 -16.98 2.27 1.40
CA GLY A 195 -17.05 2.34 2.86
C GLY A 195 -16.07 1.40 3.58
N GLU A 196 -15.29 0.59 2.87
CA GLU A 196 -14.27 -0.26 3.48
C GLU A 196 -13.09 0.60 3.94
N ASN A 197 -12.77 0.57 5.23
CA ASN A 197 -11.64 1.33 5.77
C ASN A 197 -11.02 0.63 6.97
N ASP A 198 -10.52 -0.58 6.75
CA ASP A 198 -9.99 -1.46 7.80
C ASP A 198 -8.81 -0.82 8.55
N LEU A 199 -7.93 -0.10 7.83
CA LEU A 199 -6.83 0.63 8.44
C LEU A 199 -7.32 1.78 9.33
N HIS A 200 -8.37 2.50 8.94
CA HIS A 200 -8.97 3.52 9.78
C HIS A 200 -9.54 2.93 11.07
N LEU A 201 -10.30 1.83 10.96
CA LEU A 201 -10.86 1.14 12.13
C LEU A 201 -9.76 0.69 13.10
N TYR A 202 -8.69 0.07 12.57
CA TYR A 202 -7.52 -0.30 13.34
C TYR A 202 -6.89 0.91 14.03
N CYS A 203 -6.65 2.01 13.31
CA CYS A 203 -6.03 3.20 13.87
C CYS A 203 -6.88 3.84 14.97
N VAL A 204 -8.21 3.85 14.83
CA VAL A 204 -9.13 4.35 15.86
C VAL A 204 -9.06 3.47 17.12
N GLN A 205 -9.12 2.15 16.97
CA GLN A 205 -9.04 1.20 18.08
C GLN A 205 -7.71 1.31 18.84
N GLU A 206 -6.63 1.51 18.10
CA GLU A 206 -5.26 1.50 18.61
C GLU A 206 -4.74 2.89 19.05
N GLY A 207 -5.57 3.92 18.93
CA GLY A 207 -5.24 5.30 19.27
C GLY A 207 -4.11 5.90 18.41
N ILE A 208 -4.02 5.50 17.14
CA ILE A 208 -2.99 5.96 16.19
C ILE A 208 -3.51 7.21 15.48
N PRO A 209 -2.89 8.39 15.66
CA PRO A 209 -3.25 9.59 14.93
C PRO A 209 -3.01 9.42 13.43
N HIS A 210 -3.98 9.81 12.62
CA HIS A 210 -3.92 9.70 11.17
C HIS A 210 -4.83 10.73 10.50
N ILE A 211 -4.62 10.92 9.20
CA ILE A 211 -5.37 11.85 8.37
C ILE A 211 -6.13 11.04 7.33
N LEU A 212 -7.45 11.14 7.35
CA LEU A 212 -8.28 10.56 6.30
C LEU A 212 -8.16 11.39 5.02
N PHE A 213 -8.06 10.75 3.87
CA PHE A 213 -8.03 11.47 2.59
C PHE A 213 -8.78 10.71 1.50
N SER A 214 -9.41 11.46 0.58
CA SER A 214 -10.16 10.88 -0.54
C SER A 214 -9.33 10.68 -1.80
N ASN A 215 -8.30 11.51 -2.01
CA ASN A 215 -7.41 11.47 -3.17
C ASN A 215 -6.08 12.21 -2.91
N PHE A 216 -5.09 11.96 -3.77
CA PHE A 216 -3.76 12.55 -3.61
C PHE A 216 -3.72 14.06 -3.74
N GLY A 217 -4.66 14.69 -4.46
CA GLY A 217 -4.73 16.15 -4.54
C GLY A 217 -4.98 16.79 -3.17
N ARG A 218 -5.83 16.17 -2.34
CA ARG A 218 -6.09 16.62 -0.97
C ARG A 218 -4.90 16.41 -0.06
N ALA A 219 -4.33 15.21 -0.06
CA ALA A 219 -3.18 14.90 0.78
C ALA A 219 -1.94 15.74 0.41
N LEU A 220 -1.74 16.04 -0.88
CA LEU A 220 -0.65 16.89 -1.36
C LEU A 220 -0.64 18.27 -0.69
N ASN A 221 -1.81 18.85 -0.42
CA ASN A 221 -1.89 20.16 0.24
C ASN A 221 -1.34 20.13 1.66
N ILE A 222 -1.58 19.04 2.40
CA ILE A 222 -1.05 18.87 3.76
C ILE A 222 0.45 18.57 3.69
N VAL A 223 0.87 17.66 2.80
CA VAL A 223 2.30 17.35 2.61
C VAL A 223 3.09 18.62 2.30
N LYS A 224 2.62 19.46 1.37
CA LYS A 224 3.26 20.76 1.06
C LYS A 224 3.43 21.64 2.29
N GLN A 225 2.38 21.79 3.09
CA GLN A 225 2.43 22.64 4.27
C GLN A 225 3.42 22.12 5.33
N VAL A 226 3.52 20.79 5.50
CA VAL A 226 4.49 20.19 6.43
C VAL A 226 5.92 20.35 5.89
N VAL A 227 6.14 20.05 4.60
CA VAL A 227 7.45 20.17 3.94
C VAL A 227 7.95 21.62 3.96
N GLU A 228 7.07 22.59 3.76
CA GLU A 228 7.37 24.03 3.76
C GLU A 228 7.50 24.62 5.19
N GLY A 229 7.31 23.82 6.24
CA GLY A 229 7.39 24.27 7.64
C GLY A 229 6.22 25.16 8.08
N LYS A 230 5.14 25.21 7.30
CA LYS A 230 3.90 25.95 7.64
C LYS A 230 3.03 25.21 8.64
N LEU A 231 3.13 23.87 8.67
CA LEU A 231 2.50 23.01 9.67
C LEU A 231 3.55 22.12 10.30
N THR A 232 3.50 21.97 11.62
CA THR A 232 4.18 20.88 12.31
C THR A 232 3.45 19.56 12.05
N VAL A 233 4.15 18.43 12.22
CA VAL A 233 3.54 17.09 12.15
C VAL A 233 2.33 16.96 13.09
N LYS A 234 2.44 17.50 14.31
CA LYS A 234 1.35 17.46 15.30
C LYS A 234 0.12 18.23 14.83
N GLU A 235 0.31 19.41 14.23
CA GLU A 235 -0.79 20.21 13.69
C GLU A 235 -1.43 19.53 12.48
N ALA A 236 -0.63 18.94 11.57
CA ALA A 236 -1.15 18.18 10.44
C ALA A 236 -2.02 16.99 10.89
N LEU A 237 -1.57 16.22 11.89
CA LEU A 237 -2.34 15.11 12.45
C LEU A 237 -3.63 15.59 13.15
N ALA A 238 -3.62 16.78 13.76
CA ALA A 238 -4.80 17.35 14.42
C ALA A 238 -5.90 17.77 13.43
N ILE A 239 -5.58 17.93 12.13
CA ILE A 239 -6.58 18.20 11.08
C ILE A 239 -7.52 16.99 10.93
N GLY A 240 -7.00 15.77 11.02
CA GLY A 240 -7.77 14.52 10.94
C GLY A 240 -8.34 14.17 9.56
N GLN A 241 -8.53 15.14 8.66
CA GLN A 241 -9.08 14.91 7.32
C GLN A 241 -8.55 15.91 6.27
N ALA A 242 -8.15 15.41 5.10
CA ALA A 242 -7.61 16.17 3.97
C ALA A 242 -8.65 16.44 2.87
#